data_AF-A0AAV7I375-F1
#
_entry.id   AF-A0AAV7I375-F1
#
_cell.length_a   1.000
_cell.length_b   1.000
_cell.length_c   1.000
_cell.angle_alpha   90.00
_cell.angle_beta   90.00
_cell.angle_gamma   90.00
#
_symmetry.space_group_name_H-M   'P 1'
#
loop_
_entity.id
_entity.type
_entity.pdbx_description
1 polymer ?
#
loop_
_entity_poly.entity_id
_entity_poly.type
_entity_poly.pdbx_seq_one_letter_code
_entity_poly.pdbx_strand_id
1 'polypeptide(L)'
;MATPTNNRKPGVIILGGCGFIGRNLAAYLVEKELVSYIRIVDKVPPQTAWLNKKHQLIFENPIIEFKSANLINPVSCQNAFVADIPIDYVFNCAGETKSGQTDPVYREGIYKLSINCAQHAAKLGVKRFVEISSGNMSSSEKAPHKEDDPTDPWTFIAKHKLQVENDLKNIPGLKYTILRPAIVYGIADKSGLAPRLVVGAVYKHLGEMMKLLWGPNLHMNTVHIIDVARALWHVATRDDTISQVYNVVDEDDSTQGSISAMVSELFNINHDYWGNTLSTLAKTDMSTVVEEVNDKHMGPWAEACNNDGIENSPLSPYIDQELLYNKHLYLYNGKLLKTGFNYNYPKVTKELLKEILDDYVTMKIFPHSLML
;
A
#
# COMPACT_ATOMS: atom_id res chain seq x y z
N MET A 1 27.14 -25.69 -22.71
CA MET A 1 26.85 -26.42 -21.45
C MET A 1 25.49 -25.96 -20.97
N ALA A 2 24.48 -26.83 -21.02
CA ALA A 2 23.17 -26.51 -20.49
C ALA A 2 23.28 -26.40 -18.96
N THR A 3 22.99 -25.23 -18.39
CA THR A 3 22.78 -25.06 -16.96
C THR A 3 21.68 -26.02 -16.52
N PRO A 4 21.87 -26.83 -15.47
CA PRO A 4 20.80 -27.68 -14.96
C PRO A 4 19.68 -26.75 -14.48
N THR A 5 18.54 -26.77 -15.17
CA THR A 5 17.32 -26.13 -14.71
C THR A 5 16.85 -26.92 -13.49
N ASN A 6 17.31 -26.50 -12.31
CA ASN A 6 16.90 -27.09 -11.06
C ASN A 6 15.38 -26.87 -10.92
N ASN A 7 14.62 -27.95 -11.11
CA ASN A 7 13.15 -27.95 -11.28
C ASN A 7 12.40 -27.68 -9.96
N ARG A 8 13.04 -26.98 -9.01
CA ARG A 8 12.46 -26.66 -7.69
C ARG A 8 11.69 -25.34 -7.77
N LYS A 9 10.53 -25.30 -7.13
CA LYS A 9 9.85 -24.02 -6.87
C LYS A 9 10.77 -23.13 -6.01
N PRO A 10 10.86 -21.82 -6.28
CA PRO A 10 11.78 -20.92 -5.60
C PRO A 10 11.43 -20.73 -4.12
N GLY A 11 12.44 -20.36 -3.32
CA GLY A 11 12.25 -19.87 -1.95
C GLY A 11 12.21 -18.34 -1.92
N VAL A 12 11.40 -17.73 -1.06
CA VAL A 12 11.25 -16.27 -1.01
C VAL A 12 11.31 -15.72 0.40
N ILE A 13 11.75 -14.46 0.53
CA ILE A 13 11.59 -13.65 1.75
C ILE A 13 10.63 -12.49 1.44
N ILE A 14 9.63 -12.28 2.28
CA ILE A 14 8.74 -11.11 2.24
C ILE A 14 8.99 -10.29 3.50
N LEU A 15 9.57 -9.11 3.32
CA LEU A 15 9.82 -8.14 4.38
C LEU A 15 8.57 -7.28 4.55
N GLY A 16 8.11 -7.06 5.79
CA GLY A 16 6.81 -6.44 6.05
C GLY A 16 5.65 -7.37 5.67
N GLY A 17 5.86 -8.68 5.81
CA GLY A 17 4.92 -9.69 5.32
C GLY A 17 3.60 -9.72 6.10
N CYS A 18 3.53 -9.17 7.31
CA CYS A 18 2.26 -8.99 8.01
C CYS A 18 1.55 -7.68 7.62
N GLY A 19 2.18 -6.79 6.87
CA GLY A 19 1.57 -5.57 6.33
C GLY A 19 0.53 -5.84 5.22
N PHE A 20 -0.13 -4.78 4.74
CA PHE A 20 -1.21 -4.87 3.73
C PHE A 20 -0.76 -5.54 2.43
N ILE A 21 0.35 -5.10 1.84
CA ILE A 21 0.87 -5.68 0.60
C ILE A 21 1.53 -7.04 0.85
N GLY A 22 2.36 -7.14 1.89
CA GLY A 22 3.08 -8.37 2.22
C GLY A 22 2.17 -9.58 2.44
N ARG A 23 1.06 -9.42 3.19
CA ARG A 23 0.14 -10.53 3.49
C ARG A 23 -0.61 -11.02 2.26
N ASN A 24 -0.96 -10.11 1.36
CA ASN A 24 -1.67 -10.43 0.14
C ASN A 24 -0.72 -11.03 -0.92
N LEU A 25 0.55 -10.61 -0.94
CA LEU A 25 1.59 -11.31 -1.70
C LEU A 25 1.78 -12.74 -1.19
N ALA A 26 1.87 -12.94 0.13
CA ALA A 26 1.99 -14.27 0.71
C ALA A 26 0.80 -15.17 0.32
N ALA A 27 -0.43 -14.66 0.45
CA ALA A 27 -1.63 -15.37 0.03
C ALA A 27 -1.58 -15.74 -1.45
N TYR A 28 -1.23 -14.79 -2.32
CA TYR A 28 -1.11 -15.03 -3.76
C TYR A 28 -0.08 -16.14 -4.09
N LEU A 29 1.11 -16.10 -3.47
CA LEU A 29 2.16 -17.08 -3.72
C LEU A 29 1.78 -18.49 -3.25
N VAL A 30 1.08 -18.61 -2.11
CA VAL A 30 0.57 -19.89 -1.57
C VAL A 30 -0.56 -20.43 -2.44
N GLU A 31 -1.59 -19.62 -2.73
CA GLU A 31 -2.79 -20.05 -3.47
C GLU A 31 -2.50 -20.43 -4.91
N LYS A 32 -1.48 -19.83 -5.52
CA LYS A 32 -1.01 -20.17 -6.87
C LYS A 32 0.11 -21.21 -6.87
N GLU A 33 0.49 -21.68 -5.69
CA GLU A 33 1.56 -22.65 -5.46
C GLU A 33 2.87 -22.29 -6.19
N LEU A 34 3.27 -21.01 -6.15
CA LEU A 34 4.36 -20.49 -6.97
C LEU A 34 5.75 -20.73 -6.36
N VAL A 35 5.80 -21.08 -5.08
CA VAL A 35 7.02 -21.13 -4.26
C VAL A 35 7.04 -22.41 -3.42
N SER A 36 8.23 -22.84 -3.00
CA SER A 36 8.40 -23.98 -2.07
C SER A 36 8.56 -23.56 -0.62
N TYR A 37 8.87 -22.29 -0.38
CA TYR A 37 9.16 -21.74 0.94
C TYR A 37 8.96 -20.22 0.94
N ILE A 38 8.35 -19.70 2.00
CA ILE A 38 8.15 -18.26 2.23
C ILE A 38 8.61 -17.95 3.65
N ARG A 39 9.61 -17.08 3.79
CA ARG A 39 9.87 -16.42 5.07
C ARG A 39 9.12 -15.10 5.13
N ILE A 40 8.22 -14.97 6.10
CA ILE A 40 7.59 -13.71 6.46
C ILE A 40 8.42 -13.04 7.55
N VAL A 41 8.90 -11.82 7.28
CA VAL A 41 9.64 -11.02 8.25
C VAL A 41 8.83 -9.79 8.62
N ASP A 42 8.58 -9.58 9.90
CA ASP A 42 7.88 -8.39 10.39
C ASP A 42 8.27 -8.07 11.85
N LYS A 43 8.05 -6.83 12.30
CA LYS A 43 8.15 -6.51 13.74
C LYS A 43 6.94 -7.06 14.48
N VAL A 44 5.76 -6.96 13.87
CA VAL A 44 4.48 -7.34 14.47
C VAL A 44 4.18 -8.80 14.15
N PRO A 45 3.99 -9.67 15.15
CA PRO A 45 3.66 -11.07 14.89
C PRO A 45 2.25 -11.23 14.31
N PRO A 46 1.99 -12.27 13.50
CA PRO A 46 0.72 -12.51 12.80
C PRO A 46 -0.52 -12.41 13.71
N GLN A 47 -0.40 -12.90 14.95
CA GLN A 47 -1.46 -12.93 15.96
C GLN A 47 -1.96 -11.53 16.37
N THR A 48 -1.14 -10.50 16.16
CA THR A 48 -1.44 -9.10 16.53
C THR A 48 -1.48 -8.16 15.31
N ALA A 49 -1.36 -8.72 14.10
CA ALA A 49 -1.26 -7.94 12.86
C ALA A 49 -2.62 -7.62 12.21
N TRP A 50 -3.74 -7.89 12.89
CA TRP A 50 -5.08 -7.75 12.32
C TRP A 50 -5.23 -8.55 11.02
N LEU A 51 -4.86 -9.83 11.05
CA LEU A 51 -5.09 -10.73 9.92
C LEU A 51 -6.56 -11.18 9.93
N ASN A 52 -7.24 -11.09 8.78
CA ASN A 52 -8.55 -11.72 8.64
C ASN A 52 -8.42 -13.25 8.62
N LYS A 53 -9.54 -13.96 8.68
CA LYS A 53 -9.55 -15.43 8.74
C LYS A 53 -8.82 -16.08 7.57
N LYS A 54 -8.96 -15.51 6.36
CA LYS A 54 -8.26 -15.99 5.17
C LYS A 54 -6.74 -15.89 5.34
N HIS A 55 -6.23 -14.72 5.75
CA HIS A 55 -4.80 -14.51 5.97
C HIS A 55 -4.26 -15.37 7.12
N GLN A 56 -5.04 -15.59 8.19
CA GLN A 56 -4.65 -16.50 9.28
C GLN A 56 -4.38 -17.91 8.76
N LEU A 57 -5.31 -18.47 7.96
CA LEU A 57 -5.16 -19.79 7.35
C LEU A 57 -3.96 -19.88 6.39
N ILE A 58 -3.70 -18.81 5.63
CA ILE A 58 -2.51 -18.74 4.78
C ILE A 58 -1.24 -18.85 5.64
N PHE A 59 -1.17 -18.13 6.76
CA PHE A 59 0.01 -18.09 7.62
C PHE A 59 0.24 -19.40 8.41
N GLU A 60 -0.76 -20.27 8.47
CA GLU A 60 -0.65 -21.63 9.01
C GLU A 60 -0.09 -22.64 8.00
N ASN A 61 0.08 -22.26 6.73
CA ASN A 61 0.60 -23.15 5.69
C ASN A 61 2.04 -23.60 6.03
N PRO A 62 2.38 -24.90 5.88
CA PRO A 62 3.69 -25.43 6.26
C PRO A 62 4.88 -24.84 5.49
N ILE A 63 4.66 -24.18 4.35
CA ILE A 63 5.74 -23.51 3.60
C ILE A 63 6.08 -22.13 4.16
N ILE A 64 5.25 -21.59 5.06
CA ILE A 64 5.45 -20.27 5.68
C ILE A 64 6.23 -20.40 6.99
N GLU A 65 7.34 -19.67 7.08
CA GLU A 65 8.09 -19.44 8.31
C GLU A 65 7.96 -17.97 8.70
N PHE A 66 7.48 -17.70 9.91
CA PHE A 66 7.49 -16.35 10.47
C PHE A 66 8.78 -16.07 11.24
N LYS A 67 9.36 -14.89 11.03
CA LYS A 67 10.51 -14.38 11.78
C LYS A 67 10.28 -12.94 12.23
N SER A 68 10.24 -12.74 13.55
CA SER A 68 10.20 -11.39 14.09
C SER A 68 11.57 -10.71 13.94
N ALA A 69 11.61 -9.53 13.32
CA ALA A 69 12.86 -8.77 13.17
C ALA A 69 12.61 -7.27 13.06
N ASN A 70 13.52 -6.48 13.65
CA ASN A 70 13.62 -5.05 13.38
C ASN A 70 14.65 -4.82 12.28
N LEU A 71 14.17 -4.64 11.04
CA LEU A 71 15.00 -4.51 9.84
C LEU A 71 15.85 -3.21 9.80
N ILE A 72 15.58 -2.24 10.68
CA ILE A 72 16.42 -1.04 10.88
C ILE A 72 17.74 -1.42 11.58
N ASN A 73 17.69 -2.41 12.47
CA ASN A 73 18.87 -2.91 13.18
C ASN A 73 19.67 -3.87 12.29
N PRO A 74 20.95 -3.61 11.98
CA PRO A 74 21.73 -4.42 11.04
C PRO A 74 21.86 -5.90 11.44
N VAL A 75 22.03 -6.20 12.74
CA VAL A 75 22.17 -7.58 13.23
C VAL A 75 20.85 -8.33 13.14
N SER A 76 19.75 -7.69 13.54
CA SER A 76 18.41 -8.27 13.41
C SER A 76 18.04 -8.50 11.95
N CYS A 77 18.36 -7.53 11.07
CA CYS A 77 18.20 -7.66 9.62
C CYS A 77 19.01 -8.85 9.08
N GLN A 78 20.32 -8.92 9.37
CA GLN A 78 21.16 -10.04 8.97
C GLN A 78 20.55 -11.39 9.35
N ASN A 79 20.12 -11.52 10.62
CA ASN A 79 19.50 -12.74 11.11
C ASN A 79 18.23 -13.10 10.33
N ALA A 80 17.43 -12.12 9.91
CA ALA A 80 16.23 -12.35 9.10
C ALA A 80 16.54 -13.03 7.74
N PHE A 81 17.73 -12.78 7.19
CA PHE A 81 18.19 -13.35 5.92
C PHE A 81 18.94 -14.69 6.05
N VAL A 82 19.28 -15.14 7.26
CA VAL A 82 19.94 -16.46 7.48
C VAL A 82 18.93 -17.59 7.26
N ALA A 83 19.07 -18.32 6.17
CA ALA A 83 18.22 -19.47 5.82
C ALA A 83 19.06 -20.66 5.36
N ASP A 84 18.70 -21.86 5.82
CA ASP A 84 19.30 -23.12 5.35
C ASP A 84 18.73 -23.54 3.99
N ILE A 85 17.64 -22.89 3.56
CA ILE A 85 16.96 -23.10 2.29
C ILE A 85 17.40 -22.01 1.31
N PRO A 86 17.71 -22.35 0.04
CA PRO A 86 18.06 -21.34 -0.95
C PRO A 86 16.92 -20.34 -1.22
N ILE A 87 17.24 -19.05 -1.10
CA ILE A 87 16.33 -17.92 -1.37
C ILE A 87 16.61 -17.35 -2.76
N ASP A 88 15.58 -17.33 -3.61
CA ASP A 88 15.64 -16.84 -4.98
C ASP A 88 15.15 -15.40 -5.10
N TYR A 89 14.12 -15.02 -4.33
CA TYR A 89 13.49 -13.70 -4.44
C TYR A 89 13.27 -13.06 -3.07
N VAL A 90 13.45 -11.74 -3.01
CA VAL A 90 13.17 -10.93 -1.82
C VAL A 90 12.21 -9.82 -2.23
N PHE A 91 11.10 -9.70 -1.52
CA PHE A 91 10.11 -8.65 -1.72
C PHE A 91 10.15 -7.72 -0.52
N ASN A 92 10.52 -6.46 -0.73
CA ASN A 92 10.48 -5.45 0.31
C ASN A 92 9.13 -4.74 0.31
N CYS A 93 8.20 -5.28 1.10
CA CYS A 93 6.91 -4.68 1.39
C CYS A 93 6.93 -3.90 2.73
N ALA A 94 8.10 -3.76 3.36
CA ALA A 94 8.27 -3.04 4.61
C ALA A 94 8.52 -1.54 4.37
N GLY A 95 8.14 -0.76 5.36
CA GLY A 95 8.35 0.68 5.42
C GLY A 95 7.58 1.28 6.59
N GLU A 96 7.98 2.48 7.03
CA GLU A 96 7.09 3.30 7.84
C GLU A 96 5.98 3.86 6.94
N THR A 97 4.75 3.41 7.17
CA THR A 97 3.58 3.80 6.36
C THR A 97 2.59 4.63 7.14
N LYS A 98 2.78 4.83 8.45
CA LYS A 98 1.94 5.75 9.22
C LYS A 98 2.23 7.17 8.75
N SER A 99 1.19 7.92 8.44
CA SER A 99 1.29 9.35 8.10
C SER A 99 1.62 10.20 9.34
N GLY A 100 2.00 11.46 9.10
CA GLY A 100 2.27 12.44 10.15
C GLY A 100 3.52 12.16 11.01
N GLN A 101 4.43 11.29 10.56
CA GLN A 101 5.70 11.06 11.26
C GLN A 101 6.74 12.14 10.91
N THR A 102 7.80 12.21 11.71
CA THR A 102 8.92 13.14 11.44
C THR A 102 9.86 12.59 10.37
N ASP A 103 10.57 13.48 9.66
CA ASP A 103 11.52 13.08 8.61
C ASP A 103 12.58 12.04 9.09
N PRO A 104 13.16 12.12 10.31
CA PRO A 104 14.05 11.09 10.83
C PRO A 104 13.39 9.71 11.00
N VAL A 105 12.11 9.66 11.41
CA VAL A 105 11.37 8.40 11.55
C VAL A 105 11.17 7.74 10.18
N TYR A 106 10.80 8.52 9.17
CA TYR A 106 10.71 8.00 7.80
C TYR A 106 12.07 7.59 7.24
N ARG A 107 13.12 8.36 7.49
CA ARG A 107 14.48 8.03 7.04
C ARG A 107 14.95 6.68 7.58
N GLU A 108 14.74 6.43 8.87
CA GLU A 108 15.10 5.15 9.49
C GLU A 108 14.18 4.02 9.04
N GLY A 109 12.85 4.25 9.08
CA GLY A 109 11.83 3.25 8.80
C GLY A 109 11.63 2.90 7.32
N ILE A 110 12.10 3.74 6.41
CA ILE A 110 12.05 3.51 4.95
C ILE A 110 13.46 3.35 4.41
N TYR A 111 14.26 4.42 4.41
CA TYR A 111 15.53 4.41 3.69
C TYR A 111 16.53 3.43 4.28
N LYS A 112 16.87 3.56 5.56
CA LYS A 112 17.85 2.67 6.21
C LYS A 112 17.39 1.22 6.21
N LEU A 113 16.11 0.98 6.48
CA LEU A 113 15.51 -0.35 6.41
C LEU A 113 15.71 -0.98 5.03
N SER A 114 15.32 -0.29 3.95
CA SER A 114 15.42 -0.82 2.60
C SER A 114 16.87 -1.07 2.18
N ILE A 115 17.80 -0.16 2.50
CA ILE A 115 19.22 -0.34 2.18
C ILE A 115 19.85 -1.52 2.92
N ASN A 116 19.55 -1.70 4.22
CA ASN A 116 20.01 -2.89 4.97
C ASN A 116 19.53 -4.18 4.28
N CYS A 117 18.24 -4.25 3.94
CA CYS A 117 17.63 -5.41 3.32
C CYS A 117 18.22 -5.70 1.93
N ALA A 118 18.39 -4.67 1.11
CA ALA A 118 18.97 -4.77 -0.23
C ALA A 118 20.42 -5.25 -0.19
N GLN A 119 21.23 -4.77 0.77
CA GLN A 119 22.59 -5.26 0.96
C GLN A 119 22.65 -6.75 1.34
N HIS A 120 21.73 -7.22 2.19
CA HIS A 120 21.66 -8.65 2.53
C HIS A 120 21.14 -9.50 1.37
N ALA A 121 20.16 -9.01 0.61
CA ALA A 121 19.71 -9.65 -0.62
C ALA A 121 20.86 -9.80 -1.65
N ALA A 122 21.68 -8.76 -1.81
CA ALA A 122 22.87 -8.82 -2.67
C ALA A 122 23.89 -9.86 -2.19
N LYS A 123 24.17 -9.92 -0.88
CA LYS A 123 25.08 -10.91 -0.28
C LYS A 123 24.61 -12.35 -0.47
N LEU A 124 23.30 -12.59 -0.44
CA LEU A 124 22.71 -13.90 -0.75
C LEU A 124 22.74 -14.25 -2.25
N GLY A 125 23.00 -13.27 -3.12
CA GLY A 125 22.97 -13.48 -4.58
C GLY A 125 21.58 -13.80 -5.11
N VAL A 126 20.53 -13.20 -4.53
CA VAL A 126 19.14 -13.45 -4.94
C VAL A 126 18.94 -13.10 -6.42
N LYS A 127 18.04 -13.81 -7.11
CA LYS A 127 17.70 -13.56 -8.51
C LYS A 127 16.99 -12.21 -8.69
N ARG A 128 16.19 -11.80 -7.70
CA ARG A 128 15.60 -10.46 -7.64
C ARG A 128 15.33 -9.97 -6.22
N PHE A 129 15.64 -8.69 -5.99
CA PHE A 129 15.10 -7.87 -4.93
C PHE A 129 14.03 -6.92 -5.50
N VAL A 130 12.77 -7.04 -5.10
CA VAL A 130 11.71 -6.14 -5.55
C VAL A 130 11.41 -5.13 -4.45
N GLU A 131 11.62 -3.84 -4.75
CA GLU A 131 11.32 -2.73 -3.84
C GLU A 131 9.94 -2.14 -4.17
N ILE A 132 9.09 -2.01 -3.16
CA ILE A 132 7.88 -1.19 -3.26
C ILE A 132 8.25 0.25 -2.94
N SER A 133 8.13 1.12 -3.94
CA SER A 133 8.25 2.56 -3.85
C SER A 133 6.87 3.22 -3.75
N SER A 134 6.72 4.46 -4.23
CA SER A 134 5.47 5.23 -4.20
C SER A 134 5.21 5.89 -5.55
N GLY A 135 3.94 5.95 -5.94
CA GLY A 135 3.46 6.73 -7.07
C GLY A 135 3.32 8.23 -6.80
N ASN A 136 3.51 8.71 -5.58
CA ASN A 136 3.34 10.13 -5.21
C ASN A 136 4.52 11.00 -5.68
N MET A 137 4.72 11.02 -7.00
CA MET A 137 5.71 11.78 -7.77
C MET A 137 5.01 12.93 -8.48
N SER A 138 5.69 14.04 -8.77
CA SER A 138 5.12 15.21 -9.45
C SER A 138 4.44 14.89 -10.80
N SER A 139 3.18 14.48 -10.72
CA SER A 139 2.28 14.34 -11.85
C SER A 139 1.49 15.64 -12.05
N SER A 140 1.08 15.88 -13.29
CA SER A 140 0.25 17.04 -13.65
C SER A 140 -1.17 16.58 -13.93
N GLU A 141 -2.14 17.49 -13.91
CA GLU A 141 -3.50 17.21 -14.37
C GLU A 141 -3.55 16.83 -15.87
N LYS A 142 -2.58 17.26 -16.67
CA LYS A 142 -2.67 17.19 -18.13
C LYS A 142 -2.22 15.87 -18.73
N ALA A 143 -1.30 15.19 -18.05
CA ALA A 143 -0.68 13.97 -18.58
C ALA A 143 -0.24 13.05 -17.43
N PRO A 144 -0.41 11.73 -17.60
CA PRO A 144 -0.01 10.76 -16.60
C PRO A 144 1.52 10.69 -16.51
N HIS A 145 2.03 10.61 -15.28
CA HIS A 145 3.46 10.53 -14.96
C HIS A 145 4.03 9.18 -15.37
N LYS A 146 5.12 9.20 -16.15
CA LYS A 146 5.85 8.01 -16.62
C LYS A 146 7.06 7.75 -15.74
N GLU A 147 7.58 6.53 -15.81
CA GLU A 147 8.71 6.12 -14.97
C GLU A 147 10.02 6.87 -15.26
N ASP A 148 10.17 7.41 -16.47
CA ASP A 148 11.30 8.21 -16.93
C ASP A 148 11.08 9.73 -16.84
N ASP A 149 9.91 10.18 -16.41
CA ASP A 149 9.66 11.60 -16.15
C ASP A 149 10.46 12.09 -14.94
N PRO A 150 10.76 13.41 -14.85
CA PRO A 150 11.37 13.99 -13.66
C PRO A 150 10.60 13.64 -12.38
N THR A 151 11.34 13.36 -11.31
CA THR A 151 10.78 12.96 -10.02
C THR A 151 10.86 14.12 -9.03
N ASP A 152 9.71 14.53 -8.51
CA ASP A 152 9.59 15.50 -7.41
C ASP A 152 8.46 15.02 -6.47
N PRO A 153 8.78 14.21 -5.45
CA PRO A 153 7.78 13.60 -4.59
C PRO A 153 7.21 14.59 -3.56
N TRP A 154 5.91 14.54 -3.31
CA TRP A 154 5.24 15.49 -2.40
C TRP A 154 4.95 14.96 -0.99
N THR A 155 5.18 13.68 -0.72
CA THR A 155 5.06 13.09 0.62
C THR A 155 6.44 12.69 1.17
N PHE A 156 6.57 12.65 2.49
CA PHE A 156 7.80 12.16 3.12
C PHE A 156 8.09 10.70 2.77
N ILE A 157 7.04 9.87 2.72
CA ILE A 157 7.16 8.47 2.30
C ILE A 157 7.76 8.39 0.89
N ALA A 158 7.21 9.13 -0.07
CA ALA A 158 7.70 9.11 -1.45
C ALA A 158 9.10 9.69 -1.59
N LYS A 159 9.43 10.74 -0.82
CA LYS A 159 10.79 11.30 -0.74
C LYS A 159 11.82 10.24 -0.33
N HIS A 160 11.58 9.53 0.77
CA HIS A 160 12.52 8.51 1.26
C HIS A 160 12.53 7.26 0.38
N LYS A 161 11.39 6.87 -0.22
CA LYS A 161 11.34 5.79 -1.21
C LYS A 161 12.12 6.14 -2.48
N LEU A 162 12.01 7.36 -3.01
CA LEU A 162 12.82 7.82 -4.14
C LEU A 162 14.33 7.81 -3.80
N GLN A 163 14.70 8.15 -2.57
CA GLN A 163 16.09 8.03 -2.11
C GLN A 163 16.57 6.57 -2.18
N VAL A 164 15.73 5.60 -1.78
CA VAL A 164 16.03 4.17 -1.93
C VAL A 164 16.22 3.82 -3.40
N GLU A 165 15.29 4.21 -4.28
CA GLU A 165 15.38 3.93 -5.72
C GLU A 165 16.73 4.34 -6.32
N ASN A 166 17.19 5.53 -5.97
CA ASN A 166 18.44 6.10 -6.46
C ASN A 166 19.68 5.35 -5.96
N ASP A 167 19.62 4.75 -4.76
CA ASP A 167 20.75 4.11 -4.11
C ASP A 167 20.82 2.59 -4.35
N LEU A 168 19.72 1.93 -4.75
CA LEU A 168 19.74 0.49 -5.06
C LEU A 168 20.76 0.13 -6.15
N LYS A 169 20.91 0.99 -7.18
CA LYS A 169 21.89 0.79 -8.26
C LYS A 169 23.34 0.79 -7.80
N ASN A 170 23.60 1.39 -6.63
CA ASN A 170 24.94 1.51 -6.07
C ASN A 170 25.34 0.29 -5.23
N ILE A 171 24.44 -0.70 -5.05
CA ILE A 171 24.71 -1.91 -4.27
C ILE A 171 25.29 -2.99 -5.20
N PRO A 172 26.58 -3.36 -5.05
CA PRO A 172 27.22 -4.32 -5.96
C PRO A 172 26.53 -5.69 -5.94
N GLY A 173 26.30 -6.25 -7.12
CA GLY A 173 25.69 -7.58 -7.29
C GLY A 173 24.18 -7.64 -7.06
N LEU A 174 23.53 -6.53 -6.68
CA LEU A 174 22.08 -6.50 -6.49
C LEU A 174 21.35 -6.48 -7.84
N LYS A 175 20.56 -7.52 -8.11
CA LYS A 175 19.53 -7.50 -9.15
C LYS A 175 18.24 -6.99 -8.52
N TYR A 176 17.78 -5.81 -8.90
CA TYR A 176 16.58 -5.21 -8.33
C TYR A 176 15.53 -4.81 -9.37
N THR A 177 14.28 -4.64 -8.93
CA THR A 177 13.21 -3.99 -9.67
C THR A 177 12.40 -3.13 -8.72
N ILE A 178 11.92 -1.98 -9.17
CA ILE A 178 11.13 -1.06 -8.37
C ILE A 178 9.71 -1.01 -8.91
N LEU A 179 8.73 -1.06 -8.02
CA LEU A 179 7.32 -0.80 -8.34
C LEU A 179 6.84 0.47 -7.63
N ARG A 180 6.25 1.42 -8.37
CA ARG A 180 5.60 2.63 -7.85
C ARG A 180 4.08 2.46 -7.93
N PRO A 181 3.43 1.86 -6.91
CA PRO A 181 1.99 1.71 -6.93
C PRO A 181 1.27 3.04 -6.79
N ALA A 182 0.10 3.15 -7.42
CA ALA A 182 -0.89 4.18 -7.14
C ALA A 182 -1.56 3.94 -5.77
N ILE A 183 -2.76 4.50 -5.52
CA ILE A 183 -3.49 4.19 -4.28
C ILE A 183 -3.91 2.73 -4.31
N VAL A 184 -3.30 1.92 -3.44
CA VAL A 184 -3.60 0.50 -3.33
C VAL A 184 -4.88 0.31 -2.52
N TYR A 185 -5.86 -0.40 -3.05
CA TYR A 185 -7.10 -0.75 -2.34
C TYR A 185 -7.38 -2.25 -2.40
N GLY A 186 -8.21 -2.75 -1.48
CA GLY A 186 -8.62 -4.15 -1.42
C GLY A 186 -8.59 -4.71 0.00
N ILE A 187 -8.81 -6.01 0.13
CA ILE A 187 -8.90 -6.69 1.43
C ILE A 187 -7.66 -6.45 2.31
N ALA A 188 -7.91 -6.04 3.55
CA ALA A 188 -6.93 -5.60 4.55
C ALA A 188 -6.26 -4.23 4.32
N ASP A 189 -6.81 -3.39 3.43
CA ASP A 189 -6.44 -1.98 3.34
C ASP A 189 -6.61 -1.29 4.71
N LYS A 190 -5.78 -0.30 5.00
CA LYS A 190 -5.87 0.57 6.19
C LYS A 190 -5.51 2.03 5.88
N SER A 191 -4.93 2.29 4.71
CA SER A 191 -4.27 3.56 4.38
C SER A 191 -4.53 4.05 2.96
N GLY A 192 -5.02 3.20 2.06
CA GLY A 192 -5.37 3.56 0.68
C GLY A 192 -6.72 4.25 0.60
N LEU A 193 -7.76 3.49 0.26
CA LEU A 193 -9.14 4.00 0.22
C LEU A 193 -9.88 3.81 1.54
N ALA A 194 -9.36 2.97 2.46
CA ALA A 194 -9.96 2.75 3.77
C ALA A 194 -10.29 4.05 4.54
N PRO A 195 -9.41 5.07 4.64
CA PRO A 195 -9.78 6.33 5.32
C PRO A 195 -11.01 7.02 4.72
N ARG A 196 -11.20 6.95 3.40
CA ARG A 196 -12.37 7.54 2.72
C ARG A 196 -13.66 6.77 3.01
N LEU A 197 -13.56 5.45 3.11
CA LEU A 197 -14.68 4.60 3.52
C LEU A 197 -15.10 4.89 4.96
N VAL A 198 -14.13 5.01 5.87
CA VAL A 198 -14.39 5.36 7.29
C VAL A 198 -15.01 6.74 7.41
N VAL A 199 -14.50 7.74 6.69
CA VAL A 199 -15.09 9.09 6.67
C VAL A 199 -16.52 9.08 6.11
N GLY A 200 -16.77 8.36 5.00
CA GLY A 200 -18.14 8.21 4.48
C GLY A 200 -19.11 7.62 5.52
N ALA A 201 -18.64 6.62 6.28
CA ALA A 201 -19.41 6.02 7.36
C ALA A 201 -19.70 7.01 8.50
N VAL A 202 -18.72 7.86 8.86
CA VAL A 202 -18.90 8.94 9.85
C VAL A 202 -19.98 9.93 9.37
N TYR A 203 -19.95 10.34 8.11
CA TYR A 203 -20.97 11.24 7.57
C TYR A 203 -22.37 10.61 7.53
N LYS A 204 -22.46 9.30 7.30
CA LYS A 204 -23.72 8.56 7.45
C LYS A 204 -24.22 8.61 8.89
N HIS A 205 -23.35 8.39 9.87
CA HIS A 205 -23.69 8.46 11.28
C HIS A 205 -24.19 9.85 11.69
N LEU A 206 -23.54 10.90 11.19
CA LEU A 206 -23.91 12.29 11.43
C LEU A 206 -25.22 12.70 10.74
N GLY A 207 -25.64 11.98 9.70
CA GLY A 207 -26.78 12.39 8.87
C GLY A 207 -26.50 13.67 8.07
N GLU A 208 -25.23 13.97 7.80
CA GLU A 208 -24.78 15.21 7.16
C GLU A 208 -24.23 14.97 5.76
N MET A 209 -24.25 16.02 4.94
CA MET A 209 -23.58 16.02 3.64
C MET A 209 -22.06 16.12 3.81
N MET A 210 -21.33 15.23 3.14
CA MET A 210 -19.87 15.27 3.09
C MET A 210 -19.38 16.37 2.16
N LYS A 211 -18.40 17.18 2.58
CA LYS A 211 -17.80 18.22 1.73
C LYS A 211 -16.32 17.99 1.52
N LEU A 212 -15.93 17.79 0.26
CA LEU A 212 -14.54 17.53 -0.13
C LEU A 212 -13.79 18.82 -0.44
N LEU A 213 -12.49 18.88 -0.12
CA LEU A 213 -11.70 20.11 -0.20
C LEU A 213 -11.38 20.57 -1.63
N TRP A 214 -11.12 19.61 -2.52
CA TRP A 214 -10.75 19.85 -3.92
C TRP A 214 -11.87 19.45 -4.87
N GLY A 215 -11.77 19.80 -6.15
CA GLY A 215 -12.80 19.46 -7.13
C GLY A 215 -12.83 17.98 -7.55
N PRO A 216 -13.85 17.57 -8.33
CA PRO A 216 -14.04 16.19 -8.78
C PRO A 216 -12.89 15.67 -9.67
N ASN A 217 -12.21 16.56 -10.40
CA ASN A 217 -11.18 16.19 -11.39
C ASN A 217 -9.79 15.92 -10.78
N LEU A 218 -9.64 16.00 -9.44
CA LEU A 218 -8.36 15.67 -8.80
C LEU A 218 -8.07 14.19 -9.05
N HIS A 219 -6.98 13.88 -9.77
CA HIS A 219 -6.61 12.50 -10.09
C HIS A 219 -6.17 11.77 -8.83
N MET A 220 -6.69 10.56 -8.71
CA MET A 220 -6.66 9.70 -7.53
C MET A 220 -6.47 8.25 -7.97
N ASN A 221 -5.59 8.02 -8.95
CA ASN A 221 -5.44 6.73 -9.59
C ASN A 221 -5.26 5.60 -8.56
N THR A 222 -5.87 4.45 -8.86
CA THR A 222 -5.92 3.29 -7.98
C THR A 222 -5.20 2.09 -8.56
N VAL A 223 -5.01 1.07 -7.72
CA VAL A 223 -4.69 -0.28 -8.14
C VAL A 223 -5.19 -1.28 -7.10
N HIS A 224 -5.78 -2.38 -7.54
CA HIS A 224 -6.22 -3.42 -6.62
C HIS A 224 -5.03 -4.21 -6.03
N ILE A 225 -5.13 -4.56 -4.75
CA ILE A 225 -4.08 -5.26 -3.99
C ILE A 225 -3.66 -6.60 -4.62
N ILE A 226 -4.60 -7.31 -5.24
CA ILE A 226 -4.30 -8.57 -5.93
C ILE A 226 -3.45 -8.32 -7.18
N ASP A 227 -3.71 -7.22 -7.90
CA ASP A 227 -2.89 -6.85 -9.05
C ASP A 227 -1.50 -6.34 -8.63
N VAL A 228 -1.39 -5.68 -7.48
CA VAL A 228 -0.07 -5.38 -6.89
C VAL A 228 0.70 -6.67 -6.56
N ALA A 229 0.07 -7.64 -5.90
CA ALA A 229 0.69 -8.94 -5.60
C ALA A 229 1.12 -9.69 -6.87
N ARG A 230 0.29 -9.69 -7.91
CA ARG A 230 0.61 -10.25 -9.23
C ARG A 230 1.77 -9.51 -9.89
N ALA A 231 1.78 -8.19 -9.86
CA ALA A 231 2.82 -7.36 -10.46
C ALA A 231 4.18 -7.62 -9.80
N LEU A 232 4.22 -7.72 -8.46
CA LEU A 232 5.42 -8.09 -7.70
C LEU A 232 6.01 -9.42 -8.21
N TRP A 233 5.20 -10.47 -8.30
CA TRP A 233 5.65 -11.76 -8.79
C TRP A 233 6.06 -11.74 -10.27
N HIS A 234 5.25 -11.07 -11.11
CA HIS A 234 5.47 -10.94 -12.55
C HIS A 234 6.83 -10.31 -12.84
N VAL A 235 7.18 -9.21 -12.16
CA VAL A 235 8.49 -8.58 -12.38
C VAL A 235 9.63 -9.34 -11.73
N ALA A 236 9.40 -10.05 -10.62
CA ALA A 236 10.45 -10.80 -9.94
C ALA A 236 11.04 -11.92 -10.79
N THR A 237 10.20 -12.56 -11.60
CA THR A 237 10.52 -13.82 -12.32
C THR A 237 11.00 -13.60 -13.76
N ARG A 238 11.41 -12.38 -14.10
CA ARG A 238 11.69 -11.95 -15.47
C ARG A 238 13.01 -11.21 -15.58
N ASP A 239 13.88 -11.59 -16.51
CA ASP A 239 15.19 -10.94 -16.65
C ASP A 239 15.11 -9.55 -17.32
N ASP A 240 14.12 -9.32 -18.19
CA ASP A 240 13.90 -8.03 -18.87
C ASP A 240 13.45 -6.90 -17.93
N THR A 241 13.10 -7.22 -16.68
CA THR A 241 12.68 -6.26 -15.66
C THR A 241 13.81 -5.88 -14.69
N ILE A 242 15.02 -6.42 -14.86
CA ILE A 242 16.19 -6.09 -14.01
C ILE A 242 16.54 -4.61 -14.18
N SER A 243 16.77 -3.93 -13.04
CA SER A 243 17.11 -2.51 -12.95
C SER A 243 16.07 -1.60 -13.60
N GLN A 244 14.81 -2.06 -13.66
CA GLN A 244 13.68 -1.29 -14.16
C GLN A 244 12.83 -0.73 -13.01
N VAL A 245 12.15 0.37 -13.31
CA VAL A 245 11.07 0.95 -12.52
C VAL A 245 9.78 0.77 -13.31
N TYR A 246 8.69 0.42 -12.64
CA TYR A 246 7.34 0.35 -13.21
C TYR A 246 6.33 1.05 -12.30
N ASN A 247 5.49 1.89 -12.87
CA ASN A 247 4.27 2.34 -12.23
C ASN A 247 3.27 1.17 -12.19
N VAL A 248 2.53 1.06 -11.09
CA VAL A 248 1.49 0.03 -10.93
C VAL A 248 0.16 0.74 -10.65
N VAL A 249 -0.62 0.92 -11.72
CA VAL A 249 -1.87 1.68 -11.74
C VAL A 249 -2.85 0.98 -12.68
N ASP A 250 -4.10 0.83 -12.25
CA ASP A 250 -5.15 0.19 -13.04
C ASP A 250 -5.58 1.03 -14.27
N GLU A 251 -6.64 0.62 -14.95
CA GLU A 251 -7.12 1.25 -16.18
C GLU A 251 -8.31 2.19 -15.94
N ASP A 252 -8.68 2.46 -14.67
CA ASP A 252 -9.87 3.24 -14.34
C ASP A 252 -9.70 4.74 -14.56
N ASP A 253 -8.48 5.23 -14.37
CA ASP A 253 -8.16 6.65 -14.23
C ASP A 253 -8.99 7.33 -13.13
N SER A 254 -9.06 6.70 -11.95
CA SER A 254 -9.90 7.18 -10.86
C SER A 254 -9.56 8.61 -10.43
N THR A 255 -10.59 9.35 -10.04
CA THR A 255 -10.54 10.74 -9.60
C THR A 255 -11.24 10.89 -8.25
N GLN A 256 -11.06 12.03 -7.59
CA GLN A 256 -11.76 12.31 -6.35
C GLN A 256 -13.28 12.22 -6.54
N GLY A 257 -13.80 12.65 -7.68
CA GLY A 257 -15.22 12.56 -8.02
C GLY A 257 -15.72 11.12 -8.21
N SER A 258 -14.96 10.26 -8.90
CA SER A 258 -15.37 8.86 -9.07
C SER A 258 -15.34 8.11 -7.73
N ILE A 259 -14.32 8.35 -6.90
CA ILE A 259 -14.20 7.75 -5.57
C ILE A 259 -15.29 8.26 -4.63
N SER A 260 -15.53 9.58 -4.56
CA SER A 260 -16.55 10.14 -3.66
C SER A 260 -17.95 9.71 -4.04
N ALA A 261 -18.26 9.57 -5.34
CA ALA A 261 -19.52 9.03 -5.81
C ALA A 261 -19.77 7.59 -5.30
N MET A 262 -18.78 6.71 -5.42
CA MET A 262 -18.90 5.33 -4.91
C MET A 262 -19.08 5.29 -3.39
N VAL A 263 -18.29 6.09 -2.65
CA VAL A 263 -18.44 6.18 -1.18
C VAL A 263 -19.82 6.70 -0.79
N SER A 264 -20.30 7.75 -1.47
CA SER A 264 -21.64 8.30 -1.27
C SER A 264 -22.73 7.27 -1.50
N GLU A 265 -22.63 6.50 -2.57
CA GLU A 265 -23.60 5.45 -2.90
C GLU A 265 -23.58 4.31 -1.87
N LEU A 266 -22.40 3.88 -1.41
CA LEU A 266 -22.27 2.83 -0.39
C LEU A 266 -22.97 3.19 0.92
N PHE A 267 -22.82 4.44 1.34
CA PHE A 267 -23.32 4.90 2.63
C PHE A 267 -24.65 5.66 2.53
N ASN A 268 -25.22 5.80 1.34
CA ASN A 268 -26.42 6.58 1.05
C ASN A 268 -26.32 8.03 1.61
N ILE A 269 -25.19 8.68 1.34
CA ILE A 269 -24.93 10.08 1.74
C ILE A 269 -24.76 10.98 0.52
N ASN A 270 -25.10 12.25 0.69
CA ASN A 270 -24.79 13.29 -0.30
C ASN A 270 -23.36 13.79 -0.13
N HIS A 271 -22.73 14.23 -1.22
CA HIS A 271 -21.47 14.94 -1.16
C HIS A 271 -21.46 16.18 -2.06
N ASP A 272 -20.63 17.15 -1.70
CA ASP A 272 -20.36 18.36 -2.48
C ASP A 272 -18.89 18.79 -2.29
N TYR A 273 -18.48 19.85 -2.97
CA TYR A 273 -17.11 20.37 -2.93
C TYR A 273 -17.07 21.73 -2.25
N TRP A 274 -16.05 21.95 -1.42
CA TRP A 274 -15.73 23.27 -0.94
C TRP A 274 -15.31 24.13 -2.14
N GLY A 275 -16.13 25.13 -2.48
CA GLY A 275 -15.83 26.06 -3.56
C GLY A 275 -14.53 26.86 -3.31
N ASN A 276 -14.12 27.64 -4.30
CA ASN A 276 -12.82 28.31 -4.35
C ASN A 276 -12.42 29.09 -3.08
N THR A 277 -13.37 29.66 -2.34
CA THR A 277 -13.11 30.44 -1.12
C THR A 277 -12.51 29.61 0.00
N LEU A 278 -13.12 28.47 0.34
CA LEU A 278 -12.62 27.57 1.41
C LEU A 278 -11.37 26.82 0.96
N SER A 279 -11.28 26.46 -0.32
CA SER A 279 -10.05 25.91 -0.89
C SER A 279 -8.87 26.90 -0.84
N THR A 280 -9.14 28.21 -0.86
CA THR A 280 -8.09 29.25 -0.72
C THR A 280 -7.67 29.44 0.73
N LEU A 281 -8.62 29.40 1.67
CA LEU A 281 -8.32 29.42 3.10
C LEU A 281 -7.48 28.20 3.50
N ALA A 282 -7.83 27.00 3.02
CA ALA A 282 -7.06 25.79 3.28
C ALA A 282 -5.64 25.82 2.69
N LYS A 283 -5.42 26.53 1.57
CA LYS A 283 -4.07 26.77 1.04
C LYS A 283 -3.22 27.65 1.94
N THR A 284 -3.86 28.50 2.76
CA THR A 284 -3.19 29.49 3.61
C THR A 284 -2.96 28.95 5.03
N ASP A 285 -3.92 28.19 5.56
CA ASP A 285 -3.85 27.57 6.88
C ASP A 285 -4.42 26.14 6.84
N MET A 286 -3.63 25.21 6.30
CA MET A 286 -4.04 23.82 6.21
C MET A 286 -4.10 23.15 7.60
N SER A 287 -3.26 23.60 8.54
CA SER A 287 -3.22 23.06 9.91
C SER A 287 -4.56 23.18 10.61
N THR A 288 -5.15 24.37 10.61
CA THR A 288 -6.46 24.58 11.26
C THR A 288 -7.57 23.80 10.56
N VAL A 289 -7.57 23.74 9.22
CA VAL A 289 -8.55 22.93 8.48
C VAL A 289 -8.46 21.45 8.84
N VAL A 290 -7.24 20.92 8.99
CA VAL A 290 -7.01 19.53 9.41
C VAL A 290 -7.50 19.29 10.84
N GLU A 291 -7.23 20.21 11.76
CA GLU A 291 -7.70 20.11 13.15
C GLU A 291 -9.22 20.08 13.23
N GLU A 292 -9.90 21.04 12.59
CA GLU A 292 -11.38 21.12 12.58
C GLU A 292 -12.04 19.86 11.99
N VAL A 293 -11.48 19.33 10.89
CA VAL A 293 -11.99 18.12 10.24
C VAL A 293 -11.80 16.90 11.14
N ASN A 294 -10.64 16.78 11.81
CA ASN A 294 -10.37 15.66 12.70
C ASN A 294 -11.24 15.71 13.96
N ASP A 295 -11.47 16.89 14.55
CA ASP A 295 -12.39 17.07 15.68
C ASP A 295 -13.82 16.65 15.31
N LYS A 296 -14.25 16.97 14.10
CA LYS A 296 -15.56 16.55 13.57
C LYS A 296 -15.65 15.03 13.36
N HIS A 297 -14.56 14.37 13.00
CA HIS A 297 -14.61 12.95 12.64
C HIS A 297 -14.41 11.99 13.81
N MET A 298 -13.48 12.30 14.71
CA MET A 298 -12.99 11.34 15.70
C MET A 298 -14.03 10.98 16.75
N GLY A 299 -14.81 11.95 17.24
CA GLY A 299 -15.88 11.73 18.21
C GLY A 299 -16.98 10.81 17.70
N PRO A 300 -17.65 11.14 16.58
CA PRO A 300 -18.69 10.31 15.97
C PRO A 300 -18.22 8.90 15.61
N TRP A 301 -16.97 8.74 15.16
CA TRP A 301 -16.39 7.42 14.92
C TRP A 301 -16.26 6.59 16.20
N ALA A 302 -15.78 7.21 17.29
CA ALA A 302 -15.65 6.54 18.58
C ALA A 302 -17.03 6.14 19.14
N GLU A 303 -18.04 6.98 18.98
CA GLU A 303 -19.43 6.68 19.36
C GLU A 303 -19.97 5.47 18.58
N ALA A 304 -19.83 5.46 17.25
CA ALA A 304 -20.26 4.34 16.42
C ALA A 304 -19.52 3.03 16.77
N CYS A 305 -18.20 3.09 17.01
CA CYS A 305 -17.44 1.94 17.49
C CYS A 305 -17.98 1.42 18.83
N ASN A 306 -18.24 2.31 19.79
CA ASN A 306 -18.74 1.93 21.11
C ASN A 306 -20.15 1.31 21.04
N ASN A 307 -21.05 1.86 20.22
CA ASN A 307 -22.41 1.34 20.03
C ASN A 307 -22.41 -0.10 19.48
N ASP A 308 -21.41 -0.44 18.68
CA ASP A 308 -21.26 -1.77 18.07
C ASP A 308 -20.31 -2.70 18.83
N GLY A 309 -19.81 -2.29 20.00
CA GLY A 309 -18.92 -3.09 20.83
C GLY A 309 -17.52 -3.29 20.24
N ILE A 310 -17.03 -2.32 19.47
CA ILE A 310 -15.67 -2.33 18.89
C ILE A 310 -14.72 -1.61 19.85
N GLU A 311 -13.98 -2.40 20.63
CA GLU A 311 -13.04 -1.87 21.63
C GLU A 311 -11.73 -1.36 21.00
N ASN A 312 -11.31 -1.94 19.88
CA ASN A 312 -10.05 -1.60 19.23
C ASN A 312 -10.16 -1.78 17.72
N SER A 313 -9.76 -0.75 16.97
CA SER A 313 -9.76 -0.76 15.52
C SER A 313 -8.45 -0.20 14.98
N PRO A 314 -7.82 -0.83 13.97
CA PRO A 314 -6.71 -0.24 13.24
C PRO A 314 -7.18 0.81 12.21
N LEU A 315 -8.48 1.03 12.06
CA LEU A 315 -9.07 2.02 11.17
C LEU A 315 -9.26 3.34 11.91
N SER A 316 -9.05 4.44 11.19
CA SER A 316 -9.22 5.78 11.76
C SER A 316 -9.76 6.73 10.68
N PRO A 317 -10.69 7.63 11.03
CA PRO A 317 -11.09 8.72 10.15
C PRO A 317 -10.13 9.91 10.24
N TYR A 318 -9.04 9.80 11.00
CA TYR A 318 -8.04 10.85 11.12
C TYR A 318 -7.37 11.08 9.76
N ILE A 319 -7.31 12.35 9.35
CA ILE A 319 -6.71 12.77 8.09
C ILE A 319 -5.47 13.59 8.40
N ASP A 320 -4.31 13.06 8.01
CA ASP A 320 -3.07 13.82 8.03
C ASP A 320 -3.04 14.88 6.92
N GLN A 321 -2.41 16.02 7.21
CA GLN A 321 -2.29 17.16 6.31
C GLN A 321 -1.79 16.78 4.91
N GLU A 322 -0.83 15.86 4.80
CA GLU A 322 -0.26 15.45 3.51
C GLU A 322 -1.25 14.76 2.57
N LEU A 323 -2.35 14.21 3.12
CA LEU A 323 -3.43 13.58 2.36
C LEU A 323 -4.42 14.61 1.77
N LEU A 324 -4.37 15.85 2.26
CA LEU A 324 -5.21 16.97 1.80
C LEU A 324 -4.50 17.89 0.82
N TYR A 325 -3.28 17.58 0.39
CA TYR A 325 -2.62 18.38 -0.63
C TYR A 325 -3.33 18.28 -1.98
N ASN A 326 -3.44 19.42 -2.66
CA ASN A 326 -3.97 19.48 -4.03
C ASN A 326 -2.92 18.99 -5.03
N LYS A 327 -2.64 17.69 -5.01
CA LYS A 327 -1.65 17.02 -5.84
C LYS A 327 -2.34 15.88 -6.58
N HIS A 328 -2.24 15.88 -7.90
CA HIS A 328 -2.73 14.79 -8.72
C HIS A 328 -1.83 13.57 -8.50
N LEU A 329 -2.44 12.42 -8.24
CA LEU A 329 -1.81 11.12 -8.43
C LEU A 329 -2.30 10.56 -9.76
N TYR A 330 -1.56 10.86 -10.81
CA TYR A 330 -1.88 10.47 -12.18
C TYR A 330 -0.69 9.74 -12.79
N LEU A 331 -0.80 8.42 -12.99
CA LEU A 331 0.31 7.56 -13.40
C LEU A 331 0.03 6.90 -14.75
N TYR A 332 1.10 6.71 -15.52
CA TYR A 332 1.02 5.99 -16.80
C TYR A 332 1.22 4.49 -16.57
N ASN A 333 0.29 3.66 -17.04
CA ASN A 333 0.32 2.20 -16.85
C ASN A 333 1.03 1.42 -17.98
N GLY A 334 1.39 2.09 -19.08
CA GLY A 334 1.74 1.39 -20.32
C GLY A 334 3.07 0.63 -20.29
N LYS A 335 4.05 1.03 -19.45
CA LYS A 335 5.34 0.33 -19.38
C LYS A 335 5.19 -1.08 -18.81
N LEU A 336 4.37 -1.25 -17.76
CA LEU A 336 4.11 -2.57 -17.19
C LEU A 336 3.30 -3.44 -18.15
N LEU A 337 2.26 -2.90 -18.80
CA LEU A 337 1.46 -3.61 -19.79
C LEU A 337 2.30 -4.16 -20.95
N LYS A 338 3.31 -3.42 -21.42
CA LYS A 338 4.24 -3.87 -22.48
C LYS A 338 5.06 -5.11 -22.10
N THR A 339 5.15 -5.47 -20.83
CA THR A 339 5.79 -6.73 -20.38
C THR A 339 4.88 -7.96 -20.52
N GLY A 340 3.62 -7.77 -20.95
CA GLY A 340 2.58 -8.79 -21.01
C GLY A 340 1.74 -8.90 -19.73
N PHE A 341 1.95 -8.00 -18.76
CA PHE A 341 1.09 -7.91 -17.58
C PHE A 341 -0.32 -7.45 -17.97
N ASN A 342 -1.33 -7.92 -17.24
CA ASN A 342 -2.73 -7.52 -17.39
C ASN A 342 -3.37 -7.38 -16.01
N TYR A 343 -4.28 -6.42 -15.85
CA TYR A 343 -5.02 -6.22 -14.61
C TYR A 343 -6.23 -7.15 -14.54
N ASN A 344 -6.37 -7.87 -13.42
CA ASN A 344 -7.58 -8.66 -13.16
C ASN A 344 -8.71 -7.76 -12.66
N TYR A 345 -8.34 -6.64 -12.03
CA TYR A 345 -9.22 -5.61 -11.52
C TYR A 345 -8.84 -4.30 -12.22
N PRO A 346 -9.25 -4.12 -13.50
CA PRO A 346 -8.88 -2.93 -14.26
C PRO A 346 -9.55 -1.66 -13.73
N LYS A 347 -10.56 -1.80 -12.87
CA LYS A 347 -11.31 -0.69 -12.28
C LYS A 347 -11.70 -0.95 -10.84
N VAL A 348 -11.72 0.11 -10.04
CA VAL A 348 -12.39 0.12 -8.74
C VAL A 348 -13.90 0.11 -8.95
N THR A 349 -14.60 -0.69 -8.14
CA THR A 349 -16.06 -0.74 -8.16
C THR A 349 -16.61 -0.69 -6.74
N LYS A 350 -17.88 -0.34 -6.64
CA LYS A 350 -18.63 -0.33 -5.38
C LYS A 350 -18.59 -1.70 -4.69
N GLU A 351 -18.69 -2.78 -5.46
CA GLU A 351 -18.70 -4.15 -4.95
C GLU A 351 -17.36 -4.52 -4.30
N LEU A 352 -16.24 -4.10 -4.90
CA LEU A 352 -14.91 -4.31 -4.32
C LEU A 352 -14.73 -3.50 -3.03
N LEU A 353 -15.23 -2.27 -2.98
CA LEU A 353 -15.19 -1.46 -1.76
C LEU A 353 -16.12 -2.02 -0.67
N LYS A 354 -17.27 -2.58 -1.05
CA LYS A 354 -18.17 -3.28 -0.13
C LYS A 354 -17.52 -4.55 0.43
N GLU A 355 -16.81 -5.32 -0.38
CA GLU A 355 -16.08 -6.50 0.06
C GLU A 355 -15.09 -6.18 1.20
N ILE A 356 -14.39 -5.04 1.08
CA ILE A 356 -13.48 -4.54 2.12
C ILE A 356 -14.24 -4.23 3.42
N LEU A 357 -15.37 -3.52 3.33
CA LEU A 357 -16.21 -3.18 4.48
C LEU A 357 -16.79 -4.43 5.16
N ASP A 358 -17.25 -5.39 4.38
CA ASP A 358 -17.80 -6.65 4.89
C ASP A 358 -16.72 -7.48 5.63
N ASP A 359 -15.47 -7.47 5.14
CA ASP A 359 -14.33 -8.08 5.83
C ASP A 359 -14.04 -7.35 7.15
N TYR A 360 -14.03 -6.02 7.17
CA TYR A 360 -13.84 -5.25 8.40
C TYR A 360 -14.92 -5.50 9.46
N VAL A 361 -16.19 -5.59 9.03
CA VAL A 361 -17.31 -5.93 9.92
C VAL A 361 -17.12 -7.35 10.47
N THR A 362 -16.77 -8.32 9.62
CA THR A 362 -16.50 -9.70 10.03
C THR A 362 -15.36 -9.78 11.04
N MET A 363 -14.33 -8.95 10.86
CA MET A 363 -13.20 -8.81 11.79
C MET A 363 -13.53 -8.03 13.07
N LYS A 364 -14.73 -7.45 13.19
CA LYS A 364 -15.16 -6.56 14.29
C LYS A 364 -14.23 -5.35 14.48
N ILE A 365 -13.78 -4.76 13.37
CA ILE A 365 -12.97 -3.53 13.37
C ILE A 365 -13.67 -2.35 12.71
N PHE A 366 -14.86 -2.55 12.16
CA PHE A 366 -15.70 -1.50 11.58
C PHE A 366 -17.15 -1.67 12.08
N PRO A 367 -17.84 -0.58 12.48
CA PRO A 367 -19.20 -0.66 13.00
C PRO A 367 -20.18 -1.20 11.95
N HIS A 368 -20.75 -2.37 12.21
CA HIS A 368 -21.76 -3.00 11.37
C HIS A 368 -23.03 -2.14 11.20
N SER A 369 -23.41 -1.32 12.20
CA SER A 369 -24.55 -0.41 12.12
C SER A 369 -24.40 0.66 11.04
N LEU A 370 -23.16 1.01 10.69
CA LEU A 370 -22.88 1.94 9.59
C LEU A 370 -23.02 1.28 8.21
N MET A 371 -23.18 -0.04 8.14
CA MET A 371 -23.43 -0.78 6.90
C MET A 371 -24.92 -1.08 6.65
N LEU A 372 -25.81 -0.83 7.62
CA LEU A 372 -27.24 -1.14 7.56
C LEU A 372 -28.08 -0.13 6.78
#